data_AF-A0A3N7CKG4-F1
#
_entry.id   AF-A0A3N7CKG4-F1
#
_cell.length_a   1.000
_cell.length_b   1.000
_cell.length_c   1.000
_cell.angle_alpha   90.00
_cell.angle_beta   90.00
_cell.angle_gamma   90.00
#
_symmetry.space_group_name_H-M   'P 1'
#
loop_
_entity.id
_entity.type
_entity.pdbx_description
1 polymer ?
#
loop_
_entity_poly.entity_id
_entity_poly.type
_entity_poly.pdbx_seq_one_letter_code
_entity_poly.pdbx_strand_id
1 'polypeptide(L)'
;MNLIDHKQILPPGLMDNSAEFFIHEHEVKALYKGRVWKFEEFPPELIEIIDNDMASNPKAMKALAEWDITDSGEQMRQYIACRFGGFDNNPDICLDGKVQPAEYVDCGRRGRCAYEGKLCSSIVLENGTLTKKEIEVLRQIGLGLLDKEICEVLGIAQDTLRSHKDSLCLKSGLQRKAALSVLAYQYKLI
;
A
#
# COMPACT_ATOMS: atom_id res chain seq x y z
N MET A 1 -18.52 -33.66 17.86
CA MET A 1 -17.24 -32.92 17.96
C MET A 1 -17.62 -31.45 17.96
N ASN A 2 -17.46 -30.75 19.09
CA ASN A 2 -17.86 -29.35 19.20
C ASN A 2 -16.64 -28.49 18.91
N LEU A 3 -16.54 -28.04 17.67
CA LEU A 3 -15.53 -27.07 17.28
C LEU A 3 -15.93 -25.69 17.81
N ILE A 4 -14.94 -24.91 18.24
CA ILE A 4 -15.10 -23.53 18.72
C ILE A 4 -14.19 -22.67 17.86
N ASP A 5 -14.69 -21.54 17.37
CA ASP A 5 -13.89 -20.63 16.57
C ASP A 5 -12.71 -20.09 17.35
N HIS A 6 -11.53 -20.14 16.74
CA HIS A 6 -10.33 -19.51 17.27
C HIS A 6 -10.37 -18.00 17.04
N LYS A 7 -9.70 -17.24 17.92
CA LYS A 7 -9.45 -15.82 17.69
C LYS A 7 -8.39 -15.67 16.59
N GLN A 8 -8.85 -15.54 15.35
CA GLN A 8 -8.03 -15.37 14.16
C GLN A 8 -8.54 -14.21 13.31
N ILE A 9 -7.65 -13.60 12.54
CA ILE A 9 -8.00 -12.63 11.50
C ILE A 9 -7.93 -13.41 10.20
N LEU A 10 -9.06 -13.52 9.50
CA LEU A 10 -9.11 -14.17 8.20
C LEU A 10 -8.84 -13.14 7.11
N PRO A 11 -8.16 -13.53 6.03
CA PRO A 11 -7.98 -12.65 4.88
C PRO A 11 -9.32 -12.10 4.35
N PRO A 12 -9.36 -10.85 3.91
CA PRO A 12 -10.56 -10.28 3.34
C PRO A 12 -10.99 -11.05 2.09
N GLY A 13 -12.30 -11.20 1.92
CA GLY A 13 -12.88 -11.98 0.83
C GLY A 13 -12.73 -13.49 0.97
N LEU A 14 -12.13 -14.02 2.05
CA LEU A 14 -12.07 -15.48 2.26
C LEU A 14 -13.43 -16.06 2.66
N MET A 15 -14.15 -15.38 3.55
CA MET A 15 -15.42 -15.86 4.13
C MET A 15 -16.56 -14.84 4.00
N ASP A 16 -16.35 -13.76 3.26
CA ASP A 16 -17.29 -12.66 3.13
C ASP A 16 -17.29 -12.04 1.72
N ASN A 17 -18.01 -10.93 1.56
CA ASN A 17 -18.15 -10.21 0.29
C ASN A 17 -17.16 -9.03 0.16
N SER A 18 -16.16 -8.93 1.04
CA SER A 18 -15.06 -7.97 0.83
C SER A 18 -14.10 -8.52 -0.22
N ALA A 19 -13.24 -7.67 -0.78
CA ALA A 19 -12.23 -8.09 -1.74
C ALA A 19 -10.86 -7.59 -1.35
N GLU A 20 -9.86 -8.42 -1.61
CA GLU A 20 -8.45 -8.10 -1.46
C GLU A 20 -7.73 -8.37 -2.79
N PHE A 21 -7.10 -7.35 -3.36
CA PHE A 21 -6.26 -7.50 -4.55
C PHE A 21 -4.83 -7.82 -4.14
N PHE A 22 -4.12 -8.53 -5.01
CA PHE A 22 -2.72 -8.82 -4.79
C PHE A 22 -2.00 -9.18 -6.08
N ILE A 23 -0.68 -9.02 -6.06
CA ILE A 23 0.19 -9.48 -7.15
C ILE A 23 0.84 -10.80 -6.76
N HIS A 24 0.64 -11.83 -7.58
CA HIS A 24 1.34 -13.11 -7.43
C HIS A 24 1.71 -13.66 -8.81
N GLU A 25 2.96 -14.11 -8.96
CA GLU A 25 3.51 -14.57 -10.26
C GLU A 25 3.36 -13.52 -11.37
N HIS A 26 3.58 -12.24 -11.03
CA HIS A 26 3.46 -11.10 -11.95
C HIS A 26 2.06 -10.81 -12.47
N GLU A 27 1.02 -11.47 -11.94
CA GLU A 27 -0.37 -11.25 -12.31
C GLU A 27 -1.18 -10.59 -11.19
N VAL A 28 -2.13 -9.75 -11.57
CA VAL A 28 -3.14 -9.19 -10.66
C VAL A 28 -4.17 -10.27 -10.37
N LYS A 29 -4.40 -10.53 -9.09
CA LYS A 29 -5.39 -11.49 -8.59
C LYS A 29 -6.25 -10.81 -7.52
N ALA A 30 -7.41 -11.40 -7.23
CA ALA A 30 -8.28 -10.97 -6.15
C ALA A 30 -8.75 -12.15 -5.31
N LEU A 31 -8.73 -12.04 -3.98
CA LEU A 31 -9.45 -12.93 -3.09
C LEU A 31 -10.83 -12.31 -2.85
N TYR A 32 -11.87 -12.98 -3.33
CA TYR A 32 -13.23 -12.46 -3.29
C TYR A 32 -14.23 -13.62 -3.23
N LYS A 33 -15.13 -13.58 -2.24
CA LYS A 33 -16.16 -14.61 -2.00
C LYS A 33 -15.62 -16.04 -1.94
N GLY A 34 -14.53 -16.22 -1.21
CA GLY A 34 -13.86 -17.50 -0.96
C GLY A 34 -13.09 -18.07 -2.15
N ARG A 35 -12.93 -17.30 -3.22
CA ARG A 35 -12.21 -17.72 -4.44
C ARG A 35 -11.11 -16.74 -4.80
N VAL A 36 -10.00 -17.29 -5.30
CA VAL A 36 -8.97 -16.51 -5.99
C VAL A 36 -9.37 -16.35 -7.45
N TRP A 37 -9.49 -15.11 -7.90
CA TRP A 37 -9.80 -14.72 -9.26
C TRP A 37 -8.55 -14.21 -9.96
N LYS A 38 -8.35 -14.60 -11.22
CA LYS A 38 -7.40 -13.95 -12.12
C LYS A 38 -8.06 -12.72 -12.72
N PHE A 39 -7.26 -11.71 -13.09
CA PHE A 39 -7.76 -10.47 -13.66
C PHE A 39 -8.73 -10.68 -14.84
N GLU A 40 -8.41 -11.60 -15.76
CA GLU A 40 -9.23 -11.89 -16.94
C GLU A 40 -10.57 -12.55 -16.59
N GLU A 41 -10.71 -13.06 -15.37
CA GLU A 41 -11.88 -13.77 -14.87
C GLU A 41 -12.62 -12.97 -13.79
N PHE A 42 -12.26 -11.71 -13.54
CA PHE A 42 -12.90 -10.90 -12.50
C PHE A 42 -14.42 -10.86 -12.69
N PRO A 43 -15.20 -11.08 -11.61
CA PRO A 43 -16.65 -10.89 -11.62
C PRO A 43 -17.05 -9.49 -12.12
N PRO A 44 -18.13 -9.35 -12.91
CA PRO A 44 -18.57 -8.06 -13.42
C PRO A 44 -18.77 -6.99 -12.33
N GLU A 45 -19.25 -7.39 -11.16
CA GLU A 45 -19.42 -6.53 -9.99
C GLU A 45 -18.09 -5.95 -9.46
N LEU A 46 -17.00 -6.73 -9.49
CA LEU A 46 -15.68 -6.23 -9.11
C LEU A 46 -15.13 -5.24 -10.15
N ILE A 47 -15.34 -5.53 -11.43
CA ILE A 47 -14.95 -4.64 -12.54
C ILE A 47 -15.69 -3.30 -12.40
N GLU A 48 -17.00 -3.33 -12.19
CA GLU A 48 -17.82 -2.11 -12.04
C GLU A 48 -17.40 -1.26 -10.83
N ILE A 49 -17.10 -1.90 -9.68
CA ILE A 49 -16.61 -1.17 -8.50
C ILE A 49 -15.29 -0.45 -8.81
N ILE A 50 -14.35 -1.11 -9.47
CA ILE A 50 -13.05 -0.52 -9.80
C ILE A 50 -13.18 0.55 -10.89
N ASP A 51 -13.99 0.35 -11.91
CA ASP A 51 -14.24 1.37 -12.94
C ASP A 51 -14.80 2.66 -12.32
N ASN A 52 -15.73 2.54 -11.37
CA ASN A 52 -16.28 3.69 -10.65
C ASN A 52 -15.22 4.40 -9.79
N ASP A 53 -14.36 3.64 -9.08
CA ASP A 53 -13.26 4.22 -8.31
C ASP A 53 -12.23 4.93 -9.21
N MET A 54 -11.86 4.31 -10.34
CA MET A 54 -11.00 4.90 -11.36
C MET A 54 -11.58 6.21 -11.92
N ALA A 55 -12.87 6.22 -12.27
CA ALA A 55 -13.56 7.40 -12.76
C ALA A 55 -13.60 8.54 -11.72
N SER A 56 -13.70 8.18 -10.43
CA SER A 56 -13.65 9.13 -9.31
C SER A 56 -12.24 9.68 -9.02
N ASN A 57 -11.20 9.12 -9.66
CA ASN A 57 -9.80 9.42 -9.37
C ASN A 57 -9.05 9.99 -10.60
N PRO A 58 -9.36 11.23 -11.03
CA PRO A 58 -8.81 11.82 -12.24
C PRO A 58 -7.28 11.99 -12.20
N LYS A 59 -6.69 12.12 -11.00
CA LYS A 59 -5.23 12.21 -10.84
C LYS A 59 -4.56 10.89 -11.25
N ALA A 60 -5.11 9.76 -10.83
CA ALA A 60 -4.61 8.45 -11.20
C ALA A 60 -4.80 8.16 -12.69
N MET A 61 -5.97 8.50 -13.24
CA MET A 61 -6.24 8.34 -14.68
C MET A 61 -5.29 9.18 -15.53
N LYS A 62 -5.01 10.42 -15.12
CA LYS A 62 -4.01 11.26 -15.77
C LYS A 62 -2.61 10.62 -15.70
N ALA A 63 -2.23 10.05 -14.55
CA ALA A 63 -0.94 9.39 -14.41
C ALA A 63 -0.80 8.16 -15.33
N LEU A 64 -1.87 7.37 -15.50
CA LEU A 64 -1.91 6.24 -16.44
C LEU A 64 -1.76 6.70 -17.90
N ALA A 65 -2.47 7.76 -18.29
CA ALA A 65 -2.36 8.34 -19.63
C ALA A 65 -0.97 8.93 -19.90
N GLU A 66 -0.36 9.62 -18.93
CA GLU A 66 1.04 10.07 -19.01
C GLU A 66 2.01 8.89 -19.15
N TRP A 67 1.66 7.73 -18.57
CA TRP A 67 2.40 6.47 -18.68
C TRP A 67 2.15 5.73 -20.00
N ASP A 68 1.43 6.33 -20.95
CA ASP A 68 1.10 5.73 -22.24
C ASP A 68 0.31 4.42 -22.14
N ILE A 69 -0.39 4.22 -21.01
CA ILE A 69 -1.30 3.09 -20.80
C ILE A 69 -2.69 3.57 -21.20
N THR A 70 -3.09 3.23 -22.43
CA THR A 70 -4.31 3.76 -23.06
C THR A 70 -5.41 2.72 -23.24
N ASP A 71 -5.07 1.43 -23.26
CA ASP A 71 -6.04 0.34 -23.24
C ASP A 71 -6.74 0.28 -21.87
N SER A 72 -8.07 0.17 -21.85
CA SER A 72 -8.86 0.22 -20.62
C SER A 72 -8.58 -0.96 -19.68
N GLY A 73 -8.35 -2.15 -20.23
CA GLY A 73 -8.01 -3.34 -19.45
C GLY A 73 -6.66 -3.19 -18.77
N GLU A 74 -5.65 -2.73 -19.52
CA GLU A 74 -4.32 -2.46 -18.98
C GLU A 74 -4.30 -1.28 -17.99
N GLN A 75 -5.13 -0.25 -18.20
CA GLN A 75 -5.31 0.84 -17.24
C GLN A 75 -5.82 0.30 -15.90
N MET A 76 -6.86 -0.53 -15.91
CA MET A 76 -7.40 -1.14 -14.71
C MET A 76 -6.38 -2.06 -14.04
N ARG A 77 -5.73 -2.94 -14.80
CA ARG A 77 -4.68 -3.84 -14.29
C ARG A 77 -3.57 -3.04 -13.59
N GLN A 78 -3.07 -1.98 -14.23
CA GLN A 78 -2.01 -1.15 -13.65
C GLN A 78 -2.49 -0.30 -12.47
N TYR A 79 -3.73 0.20 -12.50
CA TYR A 79 -4.37 0.93 -11.41
C TYR A 79 -4.41 0.08 -10.14
N ILE A 80 -4.96 -1.13 -10.25
CA ILE A 80 -5.04 -2.09 -9.15
C ILE A 80 -3.65 -2.42 -8.64
N ALA A 81 -2.74 -2.82 -9.53
CA ALA A 81 -1.37 -3.20 -9.15
C ALA A 81 -0.62 -2.11 -8.36
N CYS A 82 -0.85 -0.83 -8.69
CA CYS A 82 -0.18 0.29 -8.02
C CYS A 82 -0.83 0.74 -6.72
N ARG A 83 -2.14 0.53 -6.56
CA ARG A 83 -2.93 1.08 -5.44
C ARG A 83 -3.32 0.05 -4.39
N PHE A 84 -3.48 -1.20 -4.83
CA PHE A 84 -4.10 -2.29 -4.09
C PHE A 84 -3.33 -3.61 -4.26
N GLY A 85 -2.16 -3.59 -4.91
CA GLY A 85 -1.43 -4.82 -5.24
C GLY A 85 -0.74 -5.53 -4.07
N GLY A 86 -0.87 -5.02 -2.85
CA GLY A 86 -0.21 -5.55 -1.65
C GLY A 86 -1.20 -6.31 -0.78
N PHE A 87 -0.99 -7.63 -0.64
CA PHE A 87 -1.90 -8.48 0.14
C PHE A 87 -1.78 -8.23 1.64
N ASP A 88 -2.88 -7.88 2.30
CA ASP A 88 -2.96 -7.77 3.75
C ASP A 88 -4.31 -8.20 4.35
N ASN A 89 -4.58 -7.74 5.59
CA ASN A 89 -5.79 -8.06 6.33
C ASN A 89 -6.83 -6.92 6.34
N ASN A 90 -6.62 -5.87 5.54
CA ASN A 90 -7.48 -4.71 5.40
C ASN A 90 -8.07 -4.71 3.97
N PRO A 91 -9.36 -5.00 3.80
CA PRO A 91 -9.93 -5.14 2.46
C PRO A 91 -9.75 -3.89 1.61
N ASP A 92 -9.29 -4.06 0.37
CA ASP A 92 -9.35 -3.02 -0.66
C ASP A 92 -10.79 -2.62 -0.99
N ILE A 93 -11.72 -3.58 -0.96
CA ILE A 93 -13.17 -3.35 -1.14
C ILE A 93 -13.91 -3.86 0.08
N CYS A 94 -14.58 -2.94 0.78
CA CYS A 94 -15.37 -3.23 1.97
C CYS A 94 -16.60 -4.13 1.68
N LEU A 95 -17.19 -4.69 2.74
CA LEU A 95 -18.41 -5.50 2.68
C LEU A 95 -19.60 -4.78 2.01
N ASP A 96 -19.64 -3.45 2.06
CA ASP A 96 -20.66 -2.61 1.45
C ASP A 96 -20.33 -2.19 0.01
N GLY A 97 -19.28 -2.78 -0.58
CA GLY A 97 -18.86 -2.54 -1.97
C GLY A 97 -18.07 -1.24 -2.18
N LYS A 98 -17.66 -0.54 -1.11
CA LYS A 98 -16.85 0.67 -1.24
C LYS A 98 -15.36 0.35 -1.31
N VAL A 99 -14.68 1.00 -2.25
CA VAL A 99 -13.21 0.97 -2.33
C VAL A 99 -12.62 1.77 -1.17
N GLN A 100 -11.66 1.18 -0.47
CA GLN A 100 -10.93 1.85 0.59
C GLN A 100 -9.85 2.79 0.03
N PRO A 101 -9.41 3.78 0.81
CA PRO A 101 -8.27 4.60 0.42
C PRO A 101 -7.05 3.73 0.13
N ALA A 102 -6.49 3.87 -1.08
CA ALA A 102 -5.32 3.11 -1.50
C ALA A 102 -4.15 3.24 -0.51
N GLU A 103 -3.62 2.11 -0.08
CA GLU A 103 -2.53 2.05 0.88
C GLU A 103 -1.14 2.21 0.23
N TYR A 104 -0.12 2.31 1.08
CA TYR A 104 1.25 2.22 0.61
C TYR A 104 1.58 0.78 0.25
N VAL A 105 1.71 0.49 -1.04
CA VAL A 105 2.24 -0.78 -1.54
C VAL A 105 3.72 -0.64 -1.88
N ASP A 106 4.59 -1.49 -1.33
CA ASP A 106 5.96 -1.62 -1.82
C ASP A 106 6.00 -2.48 -3.09
N CYS A 107 5.73 -1.85 -4.23
CA CYS A 107 5.70 -2.52 -5.53
C CYS A 107 7.09 -2.94 -6.07
N GLY A 108 8.16 -2.82 -5.27
CA GLY A 108 9.54 -3.13 -5.67
C GLY A 108 10.17 -2.13 -6.65
N ARG A 109 9.40 -1.14 -7.13
CA ARG A 109 9.87 -0.07 -8.04
C ARG A 109 9.95 1.30 -7.36
N ARG A 110 9.63 1.40 -6.08
CA ARG A 110 9.74 2.64 -5.28
C ARG A 110 11.18 3.17 -5.33
N GLY A 111 11.36 4.48 -5.44
CA GLY A 111 12.64 5.16 -5.66
C GLY A 111 13.12 5.21 -7.12
N ARG A 112 12.58 4.38 -8.03
CA ARG A 112 12.98 4.34 -9.45
C ARG A 112 11.83 4.53 -10.44
N CYS A 113 10.58 4.36 -9.98
CA CYS A 113 9.39 4.52 -10.80
C CYS A 113 9.08 6.01 -11.06
N ALA A 114 8.94 6.40 -12.32
CA ALA A 114 8.57 7.76 -12.74
C ALA A 114 7.15 8.18 -12.27
N TYR A 115 6.31 7.20 -11.94
CA TYR A 115 4.92 7.40 -11.49
C TYR A 115 4.71 7.17 -10.00
N GLU A 116 5.80 6.96 -9.25
CA GLU A 116 5.73 6.84 -7.79
C GLU A 116 5.15 8.11 -7.14
N GLY A 117 4.10 7.96 -6.33
CA GLY A 117 3.38 9.06 -5.69
C GLY A 117 2.40 9.81 -6.60
N LYS A 118 2.37 9.46 -7.90
CA LYS A 118 1.35 9.94 -8.83
C LYS A 118 0.17 8.99 -8.87
N LEU A 119 0.45 7.70 -9.14
CA LEU A 119 -0.56 6.64 -9.23
C LEU A 119 -0.72 5.89 -7.91
N CYS A 120 0.40 5.43 -7.34
CA CYS A 120 0.43 4.79 -6.03
C CYS A 120 0.42 5.81 -4.89
N SER A 121 -0.14 5.40 -3.74
CA SER A 121 -0.21 6.25 -2.55
C SER A 121 1.12 6.28 -1.79
N SER A 122 1.35 7.37 -1.06
CA SER A 122 2.38 7.43 -0.01
C SER A 122 1.73 7.11 1.35
N ILE A 123 2.55 6.93 2.39
CA ILE A 123 2.05 6.76 3.75
C ILE A 123 1.44 8.07 4.24
N VAL A 124 0.14 8.05 4.52
CA VAL A 124 -0.60 9.17 5.12
C VAL A 124 -0.76 8.88 6.62
N LEU A 125 -0.24 9.79 7.44
CA LEU A 125 -0.33 9.77 8.89
C LEU A 125 -1.26 10.89 9.36
N GLU A 126 -1.58 10.89 10.66
CA GLU A 126 -2.48 11.84 11.31
C GLU A 126 -2.15 13.30 10.97
N ASN A 127 -0.87 13.69 11.09
CA ASN A 127 -0.43 15.08 10.92
C ASN A 127 0.30 15.32 9.61
N GLY A 128 0.20 14.41 8.63
CA GLY A 128 0.70 14.65 7.28
C GLY A 128 1.17 13.40 6.53
N THR A 129 1.69 13.63 5.32
CA THR A 129 2.14 12.56 4.42
C THR A 129 3.66 12.41 4.48
N LEU A 130 4.13 11.16 4.48
CA LEU A 130 5.56 10.87 4.41
C LEU A 130 6.12 11.11 3.01
N THR A 131 7.29 11.72 2.96
CA THR A 131 8.12 11.86 1.77
C THR A 131 8.87 10.56 1.49
N LYS A 132 9.38 10.39 0.27
CA LYS A 132 10.19 9.22 -0.11
C LYS A 132 11.37 8.99 0.85
N LYS A 133 12.08 10.06 1.20
CA LYS A 133 13.22 10.01 2.12
C LYS A 133 12.82 9.65 3.55
N GLU A 134 11.67 10.13 4.02
CA GLU A 134 11.16 9.74 5.34
C GLU A 134 10.75 8.27 5.38
N ILE A 135 10.18 7.73 4.30
CA ILE A 135 9.86 6.29 4.20
C ILE A 135 11.15 5.45 4.19
N GLU A 136 12.18 5.86 3.44
CA GLU A 136 13.49 5.21 3.46
C GLU A 136 14.10 5.18 4.86
N VAL A 137 14.11 6.33 5.57
CA VAL A 137 14.57 6.42 6.96
C VAL A 137 13.74 5.52 7.88
N LEU A 138 12.42 5.56 7.78
CA LEU A 138 11.52 4.75 8.60
C LEU A 138 11.76 3.25 8.41
N ARG A 139 11.99 2.81 7.17
CA ARG A 139 12.38 1.43 6.85
C ARG A 139 13.68 1.04 7.55
N GLN A 140 14.73 1.86 7.46
CA GLN A 140 16.01 1.53 8.12
C GLN A 140 15.89 1.47 9.65
N ILE A 141 15.04 2.33 10.25
CA ILE A 141 14.71 2.25 11.68
C ILE A 141 13.99 0.94 11.99
N GLY A 142 13.05 0.52 11.14
CA GLY A 142 12.34 -0.76 11.27
C GLY A 142 13.29 -1.96 11.26
N LEU A 143 14.32 -1.93 10.42
CA LEU A 143 15.37 -2.96 10.34
C LEU A 143 16.28 -2.99 11.58
N GLY A 144 16.11 -2.06 12.52
CA GLY A 144 16.87 -2.00 13.77
C GLY A 144 18.29 -1.45 13.61
N LEU A 145 18.60 -0.76 12.50
CA LEU A 145 19.91 -0.16 12.28
C LEU A 145 20.18 0.99 13.26
N LEU A 146 21.44 1.13 13.66
CA LEU A 146 21.93 2.26 14.44
C LEU A 146 21.99 3.52 13.59
N ASP A 147 21.83 4.70 14.20
CA ASP A 147 21.82 5.98 13.48
C ASP A 147 23.06 6.19 12.58
N LYS A 148 24.23 5.67 12.98
CA LYS A 148 25.45 5.69 12.15
C LYS A 148 25.33 4.84 10.89
N GLU A 149 24.77 3.63 11.03
CA GLU A 149 24.54 2.71 9.92
C GLU A 149 23.48 3.27 8.96
N ILE A 150 22.40 3.87 9.49
CA ILE A 150 21.39 4.54 8.66
C ILE A 150 22.01 5.69 7.85
N CYS A 151 22.86 6.51 8.48
CA CYS A 151 23.57 7.59 7.79
C CYS A 151 24.45 7.07 6.66
N GLU A 152 25.17 5.97 6.90
CA GLU A 152 26.04 5.33 5.91
C GLU A 152 25.23 4.75 4.74
N VAL A 153 24.18 3.97 5.03
CA VAL A 153 23.31 3.35 4.03
C VAL A 153 22.62 4.38 3.15
N LEU A 154 22.13 5.48 3.73
CA LEU A 154 21.38 6.51 2.99
C LEU A 154 22.26 7.64 2.45
N GLY A 155 23.54 7.68 2.82
CA GLY A 155 24.46 8.76 2.44
C GLY A 155 24.05 10.13 2.98
N ILE A 156 23.53 10.20 4.20
CA ILE A 156 23.04 11.45 4.83
C ILE A 156 23.84 11.80 6.09
N ALA A 157 23.87 13.09 6.45
CA ALA A 157 24.49 13.54 7.69
C ALA A 157 23.63 13.20 8.92
N GLN A 158 24.25 13.07 10.10
CA GLN A 158 23.54 12.78 11.35
C GLN A 158 22.48 13.84 11.70
N ASP A 159 22.76 15.11 11.44
CA ASP A 159 21.79 16.19 11.65
C ASP A 159 20.58 16.06 10.72
N THR A 160 20.80 15.61 9.48
CA THR A 160 19.73 15.31 8.51
C THR A 160 18.87 14.14 8.99
N LEU A 161 19.49 13.05 9.47
CA LEU A 161 18.78 11.92 10.05
C LEU A 161 17.95 12.33 11.28
N ARG A 162 18.52 13.14 12.18
CA ARG A 162 17.80 13.70 13.34
C ARG A 162 16.55 14.45 12.90
N SER A 163 16.69 15.29 11.89
CA SER A 163 15.59 16.10 11.35
C SER A 163 14.48 15.24 10.73
N HIS A 164 14.84 14.17 9.99
CA HIS A 164 13.87 13.20 9.48
C HIS A 164 13.14 12.46 10.61
N LYS A 165 13.84 12.02 11.67
CA LYS A 165 13.24 11.36 12.83
C LYS A 165 12.27 12.28 13.56
N ASP A 166 12.62 13.56 13.70
CA ASP A 166 11.75 14.55 14.35
C ASP A 166 10.50 14.83 13.50
N SER A 167 10.64 14.95 12.18
CA SER A 167 9.51 15.07 11.24
C SER A 167 8.60 13.84 11.27
N LEU A 168 9.17 12.62 11.30
CA LEU A 168 8.43 11.37 11.42
C LEU A 168 7.59 11.33 12.71
N CYS A 169 8.17 11.71 13.85
CA CYS A 169 7.44 11.81 15.12
C CYS A 169 6.31 12.84 15.04
N LEU A 170 6.56 14.02 14.45
CA LEU A 170 5.55 15.06 14.29
C LEU A 170 4.36 14.56 13.44
N LYS A 171 4.65 13.99 12.27
CA LYS A 171 3.63 13.50 11.33
C LYS A 171 2.83 12.32 11.88
N SER A 172 3.48 11.45 12.65
CA SER A 172 2.83 10.28 13.28
C SER A 172 2.15 10.58 14.62
N GLY A 173 2.37 11.76 15.21
CA GLY A 173 1.91 12.07 16.57
C GLY A 173 2.68 11.32 17.68
N LEU A 174 3.69 10.53 17.32
CA LEU A 174 4.44 9.70 18.27
C LEU A 174 5.42 10.54 19.09
N GLN A 175 5.39 10.35 20.41
CA GLN A 175 6.26 11.07 21.35
C GLN A 175 7.67 10.47 21.45
N ARG A 176 7.84 9.19 21.07
CA ARG A 176 9.11 8.47 21.24
C ARG A 176 9.60 7.90 19.91
N LYS A 177 10.88 8.14 19.61
CA LYS A 177 11.56 7.64 18.40
C LYS A 177 11.59 6.12 18.32
N ALA A 178 11.58 5.42 19.47
CA ALA A 178 11.50 3.97 19.51
C ALA A 178 10.16 3.43 18.95
N ALA A 179 9.07 4.21 19.00
CA ALA A 179 7.80 3.80 18.42
C ALA A 179 7.80 3.83 16.88
N LEU A 180 8.80 4.47 16.25
CA LEU A 180 8.94 4.49 14.79
C LEU A 180 9.25 3.10 14.22
N SER A 181 9.90 2.20 14.96
CA SER A 181 10.10 0.82 14.49
C SER A 181 8.78 0.05 14.41
N VAL A 182 7.87 0.26 15.36
CA VAL A 182 6.51 -0.28 15.34
C VAL A 182 5.73 0.29 14.17
N LEU A 183 5.86 1.59 13.92
CA LEU A 183 5.24 2.25 12.76
C LEU A 183 5.74 1.65 11.44
N ALA A 184 7.03 1.39 11.32
CA ALA A 184 7.60 0.74 10.13
C ALA A 184 6.98 -0.65 9.88
N TYR A 185 6.78 -1.44 10.95
CA TYR A 185 6.11 -2.73 10.87
C TYR A 185 4.63 -2.61 10.49
N GLN A 186 3.90 -1.65 11.08
CA GLN A 186 2.48 -1.40 10.78
C GLN A 186 2.24 -1.08 9.31
N TYR A 187 3.16 -0.34 8.68
CA TYR A 187 3.10 -0.01 7.25
C TYR A 187 3.87 -0.99 6.35
N LYS A 188 4.19 -2.20 6.88
CA LYS A 188 4.81 -3.32 6.13
C LYS A 188 6.07 -2.90 5.37
N LEU A 189 6.87 -2.03 5.97
CA LEU A 189 8.14 -1.58 5.38
C LEU A 189 9.28 -2.58 5.57
N ILE A 190 9.09 -3.56 6.46
CA ILE A 190 10.02 -4.60 6.89
C ILE A 190 9.29 -5.94 7.06
#